data_AF-A0A183SC49-F1
#
_entry.id   AF-A0A183SC49-F1
#
_cell.length_a   1.000
_cell.length_b   1.000
_cell.length_c   1.000
_cell.angle_alpha   90.00
_cell.angle_beta   90.00
_cell.angle_gamma   90.00
#
_symmetry.space_group_name_H-M   'P 1'
#
loop_
_entity.id
_entity.type
_entity.pdbx_description
1 polymer ?
#
loop_
_entity_poly.entity_id
_entity_poly.type
_entity_poly.pdbx_seq_one_letter_code
_entity_poly.pdbx_strand_id
1 'polypeptide(L)'
;MDGNGVEVVENCDKAEYLGRFFASDFTREPELQLDHVNSAVIDAGPVLEYIIFQEPLVEIELRNLKEEKSSGPDDIPAKFLKELASELS
;
A
#
# COMPACT_ATOMS: atom_id res chain seq x y z
N MET A 1 -42.85 -1.53 -7.50
CA MET A 1 -42.38 -0.22 -6.99
C MET A 1 -41.56 -0.53 -5.76
N ASP A 2 -40.26 -0.70 -6.00
CA ASP A 2 -39.40 -1.51 -5.15
C ASP A 2 -38.68 -0.49 -4.29
N GLY A 3 -39.42 0.00 -3.31
CA GLY A 3 -38.97 0.99 -2.36
C GLY A 3 -37.90 0.40 -1.46
N ASN A 4 -36.65 0.47 -1.89
CA ASN A 4 -35.51 0.48 -0.98
C ASN A 4 -34.69 1.74 -1.23
N GLY A 5 -35.38 2.88 -1.21
CA GLY A 5 -34.74 4.17 -1.11
C GLY A 5 -34.26 4.34 0.32
N VAL A 6 -33.02 3.93 0.60
CA VAL A 6 -32.32 4.39 1.81
C VAL A 6 -32.37 5.90 1.75
N GLU A 7 -33.08 6.51 2.69
CA GLU A 7 -33.20 7.96 2.77
C GLU A 7 -31.79 8.50 3.07
N VAL A 8 -31.12 9.02 2.03
CA VAL A 8 -29.80 9.61 2.16
C VAL A 8 -29.99 10.97 2.83
N VAL A 9 -29.98 10.96 4.15
CA VAL A 9 -30.01 12.19 4.95
C VAL A 9 -28.63 12.84 4.85
N GLU A 10 -28.59 13.99 4.20
CA GLU A 10 -27.39 14.84 4.15
C GLU A 10 -27.03 15.27 5.57
N ASN A 11 -25.82 14.91 6.00
CA ASN A 11 -25.29 15.25 7.32
C ASN A 11 -23.97 15.97 7.13
N CYS A 12 -24.06 17.31 7.07
CA CYS A 12 -22.92 18.19 6.86
C CYS A 12 -21.84 18.01 7.92
N ASP A 13 -22.21 17.72 9.18
CA ASP A 13 -21.27 17.50 10.28
C ASP A 13 -20.38 16.27 10.03
N LYS A 14 -20.97 15.17 9.54
CA LYS A 14 -20.20 13.97 9.17
C LYS A 14 -19.33 14.22 7.94
N ALA A 15 -19.84 14.94 6.95
CA ALA A 15 -19.08 15.28 5.76
C ALA A 15 -17.86 16.15 6.09
N GLU A 16 -18.03 17.14 6.97
CA GLU A 16 -16.94 18.01 7.43
C GLU A 16 -15.93 17.23 8.29
N TYR A 17 -16.39 16.39 9.21
CA TYR A 17 -15.51 15.55 10.03
C TYR A 17 -14.64 14.63 9.17
N LEU A 18 -15.23 13.94 8.20
CA LEU A 18 -14.49 13.08 7.26
C LEU A 18 -13.54 13.90 6.39
N GLY A 19 -13.97 15.07 5.89
CA GLY A 19 -13.11 15.98 5.14
C GLY A 19 -11.87 16.41 5.93
N ARG A 20 -12.02 16.75 7.22
CA ARG A 20 -10.91 17.10 8.11
C ARG A 20 -10.01 15.90 8.42
N PHE A 21 -10.60 14.73 8.66
CA PHE A 21 -9.87 13.49 8.93
C PHE A 21 -8.95 13.11 7.76
N PHE A 22 -9.49 13.07 6.54
CA PHE A 22 -8.70 12.71 5.35
C PHE A 22 -7.74 13.82 4.90
N ALA A 23 -8.03 15.09 5.17
CA ALA A 23 -7.08 16.16 4.93
C ALA A 23 -5.79 15.97 5.75
N SER A 24 -5.89 15.53 7.02
CA SER A 24 -4.73 15.32 7.89
C SER A 24 -3.83 14.16 7.42
N ASP A 25 -4.40 13.12 6.81
CA ASP A 25 -3.64 11.93 6.39
C ASP A 25 -3.05 12.08 4.99
N PHE A 26 -3.66 12.89 4.11
CA PHE A 26 -3.21 13.08 2.72
C PHE A 26 -2.34 14.32 2.47
N THR A 27 -2.38 15.35 3.32
CA THR A 27 -1.57 16.58 3.13
C THR A 27 -0.44 16.75 4.12
N ARG A 28 -0.29 15.84 5.10
CA ARG A 28 0.94 15.78 5.90
C ARG A 28 2.07 15.29 5.00
N GLU A 29 2.77 16.24 4.38
CA GLU A 29 4.16 15.99 4.01
C GLU A 29 4.89 15.52 5.28
N PRO A 30 5.54 14.35 5.27
CA PRO A 30 6.46 14.04 6.35
C PRO A 30 7.51 15.14 6.31
N GLU A 31 7.56 15.94 7.38
CA GLU A 31 8.66 16.87 7.62
C GLU A 31 9.93 16.03 7.74
N LEU A 32 10.56 15.74 6.60
CA LEU A 32 11.85 15.12 6.56
C LEU A 32 12.81 16.18 7.07
N GLN A 33 13.06 16.18 8.38
CA GLN A 33 14.11 16.97 9.00
C GLN A 33 15.46 16.41 8.50
N LEU A 34 15.83 16.79 7.28
CA LEU A 34 17.10 16.43 6.63
C LEU A 34 18.28 17.24 7.21
N ASP A 35 18.01 18.18 8.10
CA ASP A 35 19.01 19.11 8.65
C ASP A 35 20.06 18.43 9.53
N HIS A 36 19.82 17.18 9.95
CA HIS A 36 20.75 16.41 10.79
C HIS A 36 21.47 15.25 10.07
N VAL A 37 21.27 15.07 8.76
CA VAL A 37 21.77 13.87 8.06
C VAL A 37 23.20 14.03 7.52
N ASN A 38 23.78 15.24 7.52
CA ASN A 38 25.13 15.45 7.01
C ASN A 38 26.27 14.98 7.94
N SER A 39 25.98 14.53 9.16
CA SER A 39 27.00 13.99 10.09
C SER A 39 26.74 12.54 10.52
N ALA A 40 25.64 11.93 10.06
CA ALA A 40 25.25 10.59 10.46
C ALA A 40 25.66 9.52 9.43
N VAL A 41 26.80 9.70 8.75
CA VAL A 41 27.56 8.56 8.20
C VAL A 41 28.27 7.86 9.36
N ILE A 42 27.51 7.49 10.39
CA ILE A 42 27.99 6.71 11.52
C ILE A 42 27.57 5.29 11.19
N ASP A 43 28.54 4.54 10.65
CA ASP A 43 28.53 3.09 10.59
C ASP A 43 27.28 2.50 9.91
N ALA A 44 27.23 2.62 8.57
CA ALA A 44 26.33 1.78 7.80
C ALA A 44 26.72 0.32 8.10
N GLY A 45 25.92 -0.36 8.93
CA GLY A 45 26.09 -1.76 9.28
C GLY A 45 26.20 -2.66 8.06
N PRO A 46 26.42 -3.98 8.24
CA PRO A 46 26.70 -4.89 7.13
C PRO A 46 25.69 -4.72 6.01
N VAL A 47 26.20 -4.34 4.83
CA VAL A 47 25.40 -4.17 3.62
C VAL A 47 24.99 -5.55 3.15
N LEU A 48 23.69 -5.77 3.03
CA LEU A 48 23.16 -6.98 2.43
C LEU A 48 23.45 -6.93 0.92
N GLU A 49 24.38 -7.77 0.46
CA GLU A 49 24.81 -7.76 -0.95
C GLU A 49 23.77 -8.40 -1.87
N TYR A 50 23.15 -9.50 -1.45
CA TYR A 50 22.05 -10.14 -2.19
C TYR A 50 21.13 -10.96 -1.30
N ILE A 51 19.88 -11.09 -1.75
CA ILE A 51 18.90 -12.05 -1.25
C ILE A 51 18.59 -13.01 -2.40
N ILE A 52 18.70 -14.31 -2.14
CA ILE A 52 18.28 -15.34 -3.10
C ILE A 52 16.91 -15.84 -2.66
N PHE A 53 15.91 -15.62 -3.50
CA PHE A 53 14.59 -16.21 -3.31
C PHE A 53 14.53 -17.56 -4.02
N GLN A 54 14.02 -18.59 -3.33
CA GLN A 54 13.78 -19.88 -3.96
C GLN A 54 12.49 -19.79 -4.78
N GLU A 55 12.58 -20.07 -6.08
CA GLU A 55 11.43 -20.00 -7.00
C GLU A 55 10.19 -20.74 -6.50
N PRO A 56 10.27 -21.96 -5.91
CA PRO A 56 9.07 -22.64 -5.39
C PRO A 56 8.37 -21.89 -4.26
N LEU A 57 9.13 -21.14 -3.44
CA LEU A 57 8.55 -20.33 -2.37
C LEU A 57 7.87 -19.09 -2.93
N VAL A 58 8.46 -18.47 -3.95
CA VAL A 58 7.87 -17.33 -4.66
C VAL A 58 6.58 -17.75 -5.36
N GLU A 59 6.56 -18.90 -6.02
CA GLU A 59 5.38 -19.45 -6.67
C GLU A 59 4.22 -19.65 -5.67
N ILE A 60 4.50 -20.26 -4.51
CA ILE A 60 3.50 -20.46 -3.45
C ILE A 60 2.93 -19.12 -2.99
N GLU A 61 3.79 -18.11 -2.78
CA GLU A 61 3.37 -16.81 -2.30
C GLU A 61 2.51 -16.06 -3.34
N LEU A 62 2.89 -16.11 -4.62
CA LEU A 62 2.11 -15.53 -5.72
C LEU A 62 0.72 -16.17 -5.83
N ARG A 63 0.63 -17.51 -5.71
CA ARG A 63 -0.66 -18.22 -5.74
C ARG A 63 -1.57 -17.88 -4.55
N ASN A 64 -1.00 -17.51 -3.42
CA ASN A 64 -1.74 -17.13 -2.21
C ASN A 64 -2.21 -15.66 -2.20
N LEU A 65 -1.86 -14.88 -3.22
CA LEU A 65 -2.33 -13.50 -3.34
C LEU A 65 -3.86 -13.43 -3.40
N LYS A 66 -4.38 -12.44 -2.66
CA LYS A 66 -5.79 -12.06 -2.61
C LYS A 66 -6.06 -10.99 -3.65
N GLU A 67 -6.81 -11.34 -4.69
CA GLU A 67 -7.07 -10.46 -5.84
C GLU A 67 -7.86 -9.21 -5.46
N GLU A 68 -8.63 -9.25 -4.37
CA GLU A 68 -9.41 -8.13 -3.86
C GLU A 68 -8.58 -7.00 -3.22
N LYS A 69 -7.25 -7.17 -3.12
CA LYS A 69 -6.35 -6.16 -2.56
C LYS A 69 -6.05 -5.06 -3.58
N SER A 70 -5.97 -3.83 -3.10
CA SER A 70 -5.54 -2.69 -3.90
C SER A 70 -4.08 -2.88 -4.32
N SER A 71 -3.73 -2.37 -5.50
CA SER A 71 -2.35 -2.27 -5.96
C SER A 71 -1.50 -1.47 -4.97
N GLY A 72 -0.20 -1.77 -4.95
CA GLY A 72 0.78 -0.97 -4.22
C GLY A 72 1.11 0.32 -4.96
N PRO A 73 2.17 1.04 -4.52
CA PRO A 73 2.67 2.23 -5.20
C PRO A 73 3.18 1.99 -6.63
N ASP A 74 3.35 0.73 -7.01
CA ASP A 74 3.72 0.29 -8.36
C ASP A 74 2.50 0.22 -9.31
N ASP A 75 1.29 0.41 -8.78
CA ASP A 75 0.01 0.27 -9.47
C ASP A 75 -0.24 -1.12 -10.07
N ILE A 76 0.55 -2.14 -9.70
CA ILE A 76 0.42 -3.49 -10.25
C ILE A 76 -0.71 -4.26 -9.54
N PRO A 77 -1.75 -4.71 -10.25
CA PRO A 77 -2.84 -5.46 -9.63
C PRO A 77 -2.40 -6.84 -9.12
N ALA A 78 -2.88 -7.24 -7.94
CA ALA A 78 -2.59 -8.56 -7.35
C ALA A 78 -2.96 -9.74 -8.26
N LYS A 79 -4.04 -9.59 -9.06
CA LYS A 79 -4.45 -10.58 -10.06
C LYS A 79 -3.36 -10.83 -11.11
N PHE A 80 -2.72 -9.77 -11.60
CA PHE A 80 -1.67 -9.89 -12.61
C PHE A 80 -0.44 -10.64 -12.05
N LEU A 81 -0.02 -10.31 -10.83
CA LEU A 81 1.08 -11.02 -10.15
C LEU A 81 0.78 -12.51 -9.95
N LYS A 82 -0.46 -12.84 -9.62
CA LYS A 82 -0.91 -14.21 -9.45
C LYS A 82 -0.90 -15.02 -10.74
N GLU A 83 -1.24 -14.39 -11.86
CA GLU A 83 -1.14 -15.01 -13.20
C GLU A 83 0.32 -15.32 -13.58
N LEU A 84 1.26 -14.48 -13.17
CA LEU A 84 2.71 -14.71 -13.41
C LEU A 84 3.29 -15.88 -12.62
N ALA A 85 2.56 -16.48 -11.67
CA ALA A 85 3.05 -17.65 -10.94
C ALA A 85 3.37 -18.84 -11.88
N SER A 86 2.73 -18.93 -13.05
CA SER A 86 3.04 -19.98 -14.04
C SER A 86 4.41 -19.83 -14.71
N GLU A 87 5.01 -18.65 -14.68
CA GLU A 87 6.32 -18.37 -15.29
C GLU A 87 7.49 -18.90 -14.45
N LEU A 88 7.23 -19.32 -13.20
CA LEU A 88 8.22 -19.89 -12.27
C LEU A 88 8.28 -21.43 -12.31
N SER A 89 7.56 -22.06 -13.26
CA SER A 89 7.44 -23.52 -13.41
C SER A 89 8.32 -24.10 -14.50
#